data_AF-A0A1G7SDR3-F1
#
_entry.id   AF-A0A1G7SDR3-F1
#
_cell.length_a   1.000
_cell.length_b   1.000
_cell.length_c   1.000
_cell.angle_alpha   90.00
_cell.angle_beta   90.00
_cell.angle_gamma   90.00
#
_symmetry.space_group_name_H-M   'P 1'
#
loop_
_entity.id
_entity.type
_entity.pdbx_description
1 polymer ?
#
loop_
_entity_poly.entity_id
_entity_poly.type
_entity_poly.pdbx_seq_one_letter_code
_entity_poly.pdbx_strand_id
1 'polypeptide(L)'
;MFRKVLTAEQIQQEVHRRVLLKPPASGYPWEVSLPLPKAHAPDAEACNWDIETVGRAGYSAYVRHVVDEARKEFLLSDAAEHDEIMGDSLAHG
;
A
#
# COMPACT_ATOMS: atom_id res chain seq x y z
N MET A 1 9.26 -16.59 4.93
CA MET A 1 8.85 -15.17 4.89
C MET A 1 7.44 -15.09 5.42
N PHE A 2 7.20 -14.29 6.45
CA PHE A 2 5.86 -14.08 7.00
C PHE A 2 5.27 -12.85 6.32
N ARG A 3 4.15 -13.02 5.62
CA ARG A 3 3.41 -11.88 5.06
C ARG A 3 2.60 -11.22 6.17
N LYS A 4 2.61 -9.90 6.21
CA LYS A 4 1.77 -9.14 7.15
C LYS A 4 0.42 -8.88 6.52
N VAL A 5 -0.64 -9.10 7.27
CA VAL A 5 -2.00 -8.76 6.84
C VAL A 5 -2.28 -7.32 7.26
N LEU A 6 -2.59 -6.44 6.32
CA LEU A 6 -2.80 -5.01 6.52
C LEU A 6 -4.10 -4.55 5.85
N THR A 7 -4.72 -3.49 6.35
CA THR A 7 -5.91 -2.90 5.73
C THR A 7 -5.55 -2.17 4.44
N ALA A 8 -6.56 -1.88 3.60
CA ALA A 8 -6.39 -1.17 2.34
C ALA A 8 -5.64 0.16 2.52
N GLU A 9 -6.01 0.91 3.56
CA GLU A 9 -5.39 2.20 3.90
C GLU A 9 -3.93 2.04 4.34
N GLN A 10 -3.63 1.04 5.17
CA GLN A 10 -2.26 0.77 5.61
C GLN A 10 -1.34 0.39 4.45
N ILE A 11 -1.83 -0.46 3.54
CA ILE A 11 -1.10 -0.84 2.32
C ILE A 11 -0.88 0.39 1.43
N GLN A 12 -1.92 1.20 1.22
CA GLN A 12 -1.83 2.43 0.44
C GLN A 12 -0.79 3.40 1.03
N GLN A 13 -0.83 3.63 2.35
CA GLN A 13 0.11 4.52 3.05
C GLN A 13 1.55 4.00 2.97
N GLU A 14 1.78 2.70 3.13
CA GLU A 14 3.11 2.10 3.05
C GLU A 14 3.66 2.20 1.62
N VAL A 15 2.85 1.86 0.61
CA VAL A 15 3.24 2.01 -0.81
C VAL A 15 3.54 3.48 -1.12
N HIS A 16 2.67 4.40 -0.68
CA HIS A 16 2.87 5.84 -0.86
C HIS A 16 4.16 6.33 -0.19
N ARG A 17 4.42 5.90 1.05
CA ARG A 17 5.64 6.24 1.79
C ARG A 17 6.89 5.72 1.08
N ARG A 18 6.89 4.47 0.61
CA ARG A 18 8.03 3.88 -0.14
C ARG A 18 8.28 4.59 -1.47
N VAL A 19 7.20 4.95 -2.15
CA VAL A 19 7.22 5.77 -3.37
C VAL A 19 7.87 7.13 -3.08
N LEU A 20 7.50 7.80 -1.98
CA LEU A 20 8.09 9.09 -1.57
C LEU A 20 9.52 8.99 -1.04
N LEU A 21 9.88 7.89 -0.38
CA LEU A 21 11.22 7.68 0.22
C LEU A 21 12.32 7.48 -0.82
N LYS A 22 11.97 6.98 -1.99
CA LYS A 22 12.94 6.73 -3.07
C LYS A 22 12.46 7.44 -4.34
N PRO A 23 12.47 8.79 -4.31
CA PRO A 23 12.03 9.56 -5.45
C PRO A 23 12.97 9.30 -6.63
N PRO A 24 12.45 9.22 -7.87
CA PRO A 24 13.30 9.27 -9.04
C PRO A 24 14.09 10.57 -9.01
N ALA A 25 15.33 10.56 -9.50
CA ALA A 25 16.23 11.72 -9.49
C ALA A 25 15.65 12.97 -10.20
N SER A 26 14.50 12.86 -10.87
CA SER A 26 13.71 13.98 -11.34
C SER A 26 13.07 14.73 -10.16
N GLY A 27 13.77 15.73 -9.64
CA GLY A 27 13.38 16.55 -8.48
C GLY A 27 12.16 17.47 -8.66
N TYR A 28 11.05 16.97 -9.21
CA TYR A 28 9.78 17.68 -9.15
C TYR A 28 9.02 17.28 -7.88
N PRO A 29 8.32 18.20 -7.19
CA PRO A 29 7.29 17.84 -6.21
C PRO A 29 6.07 17.39 -7.01
N TRP A 30 5.79 16.09 -6.99
CA TRP A 30 4.69 15.51 -7.73
C TRP A 30 3.70 14.93 -6.72
N GLU A 31 2.46 15.40 -6.79
CA GLU A 31 1.38 14.92 -5.93
C GLU A 31 0.97 13.52 -6.39
N VAL A 32 1.51 12.52 -5.69
CA VAL A 32 1.20 11.12 -5.93
C VAL A 32 -0.13 10.80 -5.28
N SER A 33 -1.19 10.76 -6.06
CA SER A 33 -2.46 10.19 -5.58
C SER A 33 -2.53 8.73 -6.01
N LEU A 34 -2.15 7.81 -5.11
CA LEU A 34 -2.40 6.39 -5.30
C LEU A 34 -3.84 6.07 -4.90
N PRO A 35 -4.62 5.34 -5.70
CA PRO A 35 -5.94 4.88 -5.27
C PRO A 35 -5.83 3.79 -4.20
N LEU A 36 -6.93 3.52 -3.51
CA LEU A 36 -7.01 2.42 -2.56
C LEU A 36 -6.81 1.06 -3.27
N PRO A 37 -6.08 0.12 -2.65
CA PRO A 37 -5.95 -1.24 -3.17
C PRO A 37 -7.31 -1.92 -3.23
N LYS A 38 -7.60 -2.54 -4.37
CA LYS A 38 -8.83 -3.31 -4.58
C LYS A 38 -8.57 -4.77 -4.27
N ALA A 39 -9.45 -5.34 -3.44
CA ALA A 39 -9.47 -6.78 -3.20
C ALA A 39 -9.76 -7.51 -4.52
N HIS A 40 -9.00 -8.58 -4.79
CA HIS A 40 -9.26 -9.47 -5.92
C HIS A 40 -8.95 -10.92 -5.53
N ALA A 41 -9.36 -11.87 -6.39
CA ALA A 41 -9.09 -13.29 -6.18
C ALA A 41 -7.57 -13.54 -6.10
N PRO A 42 -7.08 -14.37 -5.17
CA PRO A 42 -5.65 -14.55 -4.96
C PRO A 42 -4.92 -14.88 -6.27
N ASP A 43 -3.90 -14.07 -6.59
CA ASP A 43 -3.10 -14.25 -7.81
C ASP A 43 -2.16 -15.46 -7.70
N ALA A 44 -1.33 -15.69 -8.73
CA ALA A 44 -0.28 -16.71 -8.72
C ALA A 44 0.68 -16.56 -7.52
N GLU A 45 0.86 -15.34 -7.00
CA GLU A 45 1.66 -15.08 -5.80
C GLU A 45 0.87 -15.25 -4.49
N ALA A 46 -0.36 -15.74 -4.53
CA ALA A 46 -1.30 -15.77 -3.40
C ALA A 46 -1.54 -14.39 -2.76
N CYS A 47 -1.48 -13.33 -3.58
CA CYS A 47 -1.81 -11.96 -3.19
C CYS A 47 -3.26 -11.65 -3.56
N ASN A 48 -4.02 -11.10 -2.62
CA ASN A 48 -5.46 -10.84 -2.75
C ASN A 48 -5.82 -9.38 -3.02
N TRP A 49 -4.86 -8.56 -3.49
CA TRP A 49 -5.08 -7.15 -3.79
C TRP A 49 -4.17 -6.60 -4.88
N ASP A 50 -4.64 -5.56 -5.57
CA ASP A 50 -3.90 -4.82 -6.59
C ASP A 50 -4.26 -3.32 -6.55
N ILE A 51 -3.33 -2.46 -6.96
CA ILE A 51 -3.52 -1.01 -7.11
C ILE A 51 -3.35 -0.66 -8.57
N GLU A 52 -4.40 -0.08 -9.15
CA GLU A 52 -4.33 0.49 -10.49
C GLU A 52 -3.48 1.76 -10.46
N THR A 53 -2.35 1.76 -11.18
CA THR A 53 -1.44 2.91 -11.17
C THR A 53 -1.92 3.97 -12.14
N VAL A 54 -2.56 5.01 -11.61
CA VAL A 54 -2.89 6.24 -12.35
C VAL A 54 -1.70 7.19 -12.30
N GLY A 55 -1.00 7.38 -13.43
CA GLY A 55 0.17 8.25 -13.46
C GLY A 55 0.78 8.46 -14.85
N ARG A 56 1.61 9.50 -14.96
CA ARG A 56 2.31 9.88 -16.21
C ARG A 56 3.29 8.78 -16.64
N ALA A 57 3.34 8.49 -17.94
CA ALA A 57 4.22 7.49 -18.53
C ALA A 57 5.69 7.72 -18.12
N GLY A 58 6.26 6.78 -17.36
CA GLY A 58 7.59 6.86 -16.77
C GLY A 58 7.59 6.63 -15.26
N TYR A 59 6.53 7.06 -14.56
CA TYR A 59 6.42 6.87 -13.11
C TYR A 59 5.61 5.62 -12.73
N SER A 60 4.66 5.24 -13.58
CA SER A 60 3.84 4.03 -13.41
C SER A 60 4.66 2.76 -13.25
N ALA A 61 5.80 2.64 -13.94
CA ALA A 61 6.71 1.50 -13.80
C ALA A 61 7.36 1.41 -12.42
N TYR A 62 7.78 2.55 -11.85
CA TYR A 62 8.36 2.60 -10.53
C TYR A 62 7.32 2.33 -9.43
N VAL A 63 6.13 2.94 -9.52
CA VAL A 63 5.01 2.58 -8.62
C VAL A 63 4.70 1.10 -8.71
N ARG A 64 4.62 0.57 -9.93
CA ARG A 64 4.31 -0.85 -10.12
C ARG A 64 5.35 -1.73 -9.43
N HIS A 65 6.64 -1.38 -9.53
CA HIS A 65 7.69 -2.11 -8.82
C HIS A 65 7.52 -2.04 -7.28
N VAL A 66 7.23 -0.87 -6.72
CA VAL A 66 6.98 -0.74 -5.27
C VAL A 66 5.74 -1.53 -4.83
N VAL A 67 4.68 -1.51 -5.65
CA VAL A 67 3.46 -2.30 -5.43
C VAL A 67 3.77 -3.79 -5.47
N ASP A 68 4.55 -4.27 -6.44
CA ASP A 68 4.94 -5.68 -6.58
C ASP A 68 5.68 -6.19 -5.33
N GLU A 69 6.65 -5.40 -4.83
CA GLU A 69 7.36 -5.76 -3.60
C GLU A 69 6.42 -5.75 -2.38
N ALA A 70 5.52 -4.76 -2.30
CA ALA A 70 4.50 -4.71 -1.27
C ALA A 70 3.54 -5.91 -1.34
N ARG A 71 3.18 -6.41 -2.54
CA ARG A 71 2.32 -7.60 -2.71
C ARG A 71 2.95 -8.89 -2.20
N LYS A 72 4.29 -8.98 -2.24
CA LYS A 72 5.04 -10.12 -1.70
C LYS A 72 5.11 -10.10 -0.18
N GLU A 73 5.10 -8.90 0.40
CA GLU A 73 5.23 -8.67 1.86
C GLU A 73 3.89 -8.56 2.59
N PHE A 74 2.86 -8.06 1.91
CA PHE A 74 1.57 -7.67 2.51
C PHE A 74 0.39 -8.36 1.84
N LEU A 75 -0.56 -8.80 2.66
CA LEU A 75 -1.86 -9.29 2.23
C LEU A 75 -2.93 -8.30 2.67
N LEU A 76 -3.98 -8.14 1.87
CA LEU A 76 -5.09 -7.27 2.21
C LEU A 76 -5.97 -7.99 3.22
N SER A 77 -6.13 -7.40 4.40
CA SER A 77 -7.18 -7.79 5.32
C SER A 77 -8.50 -7.38 4.70
N ASP A 78 -9.44 -8.31 4.54
CA ASP A 78 -10.82 -7.94 4.27
C ASP A 78 -11.25 -7.01 5.40
N ALA A 79 -11.56 -5.77 5.07
CA ALA A 79 -11.77 -4.69 6.04
C ALA A 79 -13.14 -4.79 6.74
N ALA A 80 -13.51 -6.00 7.16
CA ALA A 80 -14.66 -6.25 8.00
C ALA A 80 -14.27 -6.38 9.49
N GLU A 81 -12.99 -6.52 9.86
CA GLU A 81 -12.63 -6.96 11.22
C GLU A 81 -11.54 -6.15 11.95
N HIS A 82 -11.27 -4.88 11.60
CA HIS A 82 -10.25 -4.13 12.37
C HIS A 82 -10.58 -2.65 12.63
N ASP A 83 -11.84 -2.38 12.98
CA ASP A 83 -12.25 -1.16 13.69
C ASP A 83 -12.22 -1.37 15.21
N GLU A 84 -11.24 -2.08 15.79
CA GLU A 84 -11.25 -2.33 17.25
C GLU A 84 -9.88 -2.24 17.97
N ILE A 85 -8.81 -1.72 17.38
CA ILE A 85 -7.54 -1.55 18.12
C ILE A 85 -6.86 -0.20 17.84
N MET A 86 -7.58 0.91 18.03
CA MET A 86 -6.97 2.21 18.32
C MET A 86 -7.89 2.98 19.28
N GLY A 87 -7.97 2.50 20.52
CA GLY A 87 -8.71 3.17 21.59
C GLY A 87 -8.15 3.00 23.00
N ASP A 88 -7.08 2.21 23.20
CA ASP A 88 -6.52 1.95 24.52
C ASP A 88 -5.13 2.57 24.68
N SER A 89 -5.11 3.88 24.94
CA SER A 89 -4.10 4.65 25.68
C SER A 89 -4.53 6.12 25.56
N LEU A 90 -4.92 6.81 26.62
CA LEU A 90 -4.02 7.27 27.67
C LEU A 90 -4.79 7.48 28.99
N ALA A 91 -4.39 6.73 30.02
CA ALA A 91 -4.54 7.15 31.41
C ALA A 91 -3.44 8.19 31.73
N HIS A 92 -3.81 9.41 32.11
CA HIS A 92 -3.15 10.22 33.16
C HIS A 92 -3.90 11.54 33.37
N GLY A 93 -4.34 11.84 34.60
CA GLY A 93 -4.87 13.13 35.02
C GLY A 93 -5.86 13.03 36.17
#